data_AF-A0A182VKV5-F1
#
_entry.id   AF-A0A182VKV5-F1
#
_cell.length_a   1.000
_cell.length_b   1.000
_cell.length_c   1.000
_cell.angle_alpha   90.00
_cell.angle_beta   90.00
_cell.angle_gamma   90.00
#
_symmetry.space_group_name_H-M   'P 1'
#
loop_
_entity.id
_entity.type
_entity.pdbx_description
1 polymer ?
#
loop_
_entity_poly.entity_id
_entity_poly.type
_entity_poly.pdbx_seq_one_letter_code
_entity_poly.pdbx_strand_id
1 'polypeptide(L)'
;MEPIDARAERREKIVYHLETCFNTINHMLIGYVTFYLSYYSYTRGFGKLFTWHIFLCSVGYQFFMAQSLLTLYPANSWTNRYSIATKRHLHWALQAIGCVAILVGIVIEIYLKEDAGRSHFRSDHAITGLVSLIFIALSILNGIAAMYTVKIKHLIKPVYVKMCHYLTGIVAFVIGMTSLALEYSPRMLSVQHKQMLIAFTTITTALTLIGVCKTMTNQCRNLRQS
;
A
#
# COMPACT_ATOMS: atom_id res chain seq x y z
N MET A 1 10.30 -32.80 32.27
CA MET A 1 10.13 -32.70 30.81
C MET A 1 8.96 -31.77 30.58
N GLU A 2 9.20 -30.46 30.48
CA GLU A 2 8.16 -29.53 30.04
C GLU A 2 7.70 -30.03 28.66
N PRO A 3 6.41 -30.35 28.45
CA PRO A 3 6.01 -31.02 27.22
C PRO A 3 6.28 -30.05 26.08
N ILE A 4 7.03 -30.51 25.07
CA ILE A 4 7.44 -29.75 23.89
C ILE A 4 6.26 -28.97 23.27
N ASP A 5 5.06 -29.54 23.40
CA ASP A 5 3.77 -28.98 23.00
C ASP A 5 3.42 -27.65 23.70
N ALA A 6 3.55 -27.57 25.03
CA ALA A 6 3.26 -26.34 25.79
C ALA A 6 4.22 -25.18 25.45
N ARG A 7 5.47 -25.50 25.09
CA ARG A 7 6.44 -24.50 24.65
C ARG A 7 6.14 -24.00 23.24
N ALA A 8 5.68 -24.87 22.34
CA ALA A 8 5.25 -24.52 21.00
C ALA A 8 4.00 -23.63 21.04
N GLU A 9 2.98 -24.03 21.81
CA GLU A 9 1.74 -23.28 21.99
C GLU A 9 2.02 -21.87 22.59
N ARG A 10 2.88 -21.79 23.61
CA ARG A 10 3.31 -20.51 24.19
C ARG A 10 3.98 -19.61 23.15
N ARG A 11 4.85 -20.18 22.32
CA ARG A 11 5.55 -19.44 21.26
C ARG A 11 4.57 -18.89 20.23
N GLU A 12 3.60 -19.69 19.80
CA GLU A 12 2.58 -19.26 18.84
C GLU A 12 1.72 -18.12 19.39
N LYS A 13 1.29 -18.20 20.65
CA LYS A 13 0.58 -17.12 21.33
C LYS A 13 1.40 -15.83 21.35
N ILE A 14 2.69 -15.91 21.71
CA ILE A 14 3.59 -14.74 21.73
C ILE A 14 3.71 -14.12 20.33
N VAL A 15 3.92 -14.94 19.29
CA VAL A 15 4.02 -14.46 17.91
C VAL A 15 2.73 -13.77 17.47
N TYR A 16 1.57 -14.36 17.75
CA TYR A 16 0.28 -13.78 17.43
C TYR A 16 0.05 -12.43 18.11
N HIS A 17 0.37 -12.31 19.41
CA HIS A 17 0.24 -11.05 20.14
C HIS A 17 1.19 -9.96 19.60
N LEU A 18 2.43 -10.33 19.26
CA LEU A 18 3.38 -9.40 18.64
C LEU A 18 2.88 -8.93 17.27
N GLU A 19 2.41 -9.85 16.41
CA GLU A 19 1.86 -9.50 15.10
C GLU A 19 0.66 -8.55 15.21
N THR A 20 -0.23 -8.79 16.18
CA THR A 20 -1.39 -7.93 16.44
C THR A 20 -0.97 -6.55 16.94
N CYS A 21 0.05 -6.49 17.81
CA CYS A 21 0.61 -5.24 18.31
C CYS A 21 1.21 -4.41 17.16
N PHE A 22 2.09 -5.02 16.35
CA PHE A 22 2.68 -4.34 15.18
C PHE A 22 1.63 -3.93 14.15
N ASN A 23 0.60 -4.73 13.93
CA ASN A 23 -0.51 -4.37 13.05
C ASN A 23 -1.26 -3.13 13.55
N THR A 24 -1.51 -3.07 14.86
CA THR A 24 -2.20 -1.94 15.49
C THR A 24 -1.35 -0.67 15.41
N ILE A 25 -0.05 -0.77 15.71
CA ILE A 25 0.91 0.34 15.51
C ILE A 25 0.91 0.79 14.05
N ASN A 26 0.93 -0.14 13.10
CA ASN A 26 0.92 0.18 11.68
C ASN A 26 -0.33 0.99 11.29
N HIS A 27 -1.53 0.60 11.75
CA HIS A 27 -2.75 1.38 11.52
C HIS A 27 -2.69 2.78 12.11
N MET A 28 -2.15 2.92 13.33
CA MET A 28 -1.99 4.23 13.97
C MET A 28 -1.04 5.13 13.16
N LEU A 29 0.08 4.59 12.69
CA LEU A 29 1.05 5.33 11.87
C LEU A 29 0.47 5.69 10.49
N ILE A 30 -0.27 4.77 9.85
CA ILE A 30 -1.01 5.05 8.61
C ILE A 30 -1.99 6.21 8.83
N GLY A 31 -2.77 6.14 9.90
CA GLY A 31 -3.72 7.20 10.29
C GLY A 31 -3.00 8.53 10.51
N TYR A 32 -1.91 8.53 11.29
CA TYR A 32 -1.14 9.73 11.60
C TYR A 32 -0.66 10.44 10.33
N VAL A 33 0.06 9.73 9.45
CA VAL A 33 0.60 10.34 8.21
C VAL A 33 -0.54 10.86 7.32
N THR A 34 -1.61 10.07 7.19
CA THR A 34 -2.78 10.45 6.38
C THR A 34 -3.46 11.71 6.92
N PHE A 35 -3.77 11.75 8.22
CA PHE A 35 -4.43 12.90 8.84
C PHE A 35 -3.55 14.15 8.79
N TYR A 36 -2.25 14.00 9.02
CA TYR A 36 -1.32 15.11 8.96
C TYR A 36 -1.27 15.74 7.56
N LEU A 37 -1.09 14.93 6.51
CA LEU A 37 -1.03 15.44 5.12
C LEU A 37 -2.39 15.96 4.63
N SER A 38 -3.49 15.38 5.11
CA SER A 38 -4.83 15.89 4.85
C SER A 38 -5.05 17.25 5.51
N TYR A 39 -4.63 17.40 6.77
CA TYR A 39 -4.66 18.68 7.49
C TYR A 39 -3.76 19.73 6.84
N TYR A 40 -2.56 19.33 6.39
CA TYR A 40 -1.69 20.22 5.61
C TYR A 40 -2.38 20.73 4.34
N SER A 41 -3.05 19.85 3.61
CA SER A 41 -3.78 20.21 2.39
C SER A 41 -4.96 21.15 2.69
N TYR A 42 -5.70 20.85 3.76
CA TYR A 42 -6.82 21.67 4.23
C TYR A 42 -6.38 23.08 4.64
N THR A 43 -5.33 23.21 5.46
CA THR A 43 -4.83 24.52 5.93
C THR A 43 -4.26 25.39 4.81
N ARG A 44 -3.80 24.79 3.71
CA ARG A 44 -3.34 25.50 2.50
C ARG A 44 -4.48 25.83 1.52
N GLY A 45 -5.68 25.31 1.78
CA GLY A 45 -6.92 25.60 1.08
C GLY A 45 -7.07 24.84 -0.23
N PHE A 46 -8.20 24.14 -0.39
CA PHE A 46 -8.57 23.39 -1.59
C PHE A 46 -8.97 24.26 -2.81
N GLY A 47 -8.80 25.58 -2.73
CA GLY A 47 -8.87 26.46 -3.90
C GLY A 47 -7.68 26.30 -4.85
N LYS A 48 -6.56 25.72 -4.39
CA LYS A 48 -5.39 25.43 -5.22
C LYS A 48 -5.44 23.97 -5.66
N LEU A 49 -5.39 23.72 -6.97
CA LEU A 49 -5.36 22.35 -7.49
C LEU A 49 -4.16 21.54 -6.94
N PHE A 50 -3.03 22.20 -6.66
CA PHE A 50 -1.86 21.52 -6.08
C PHE A 50 -2.14 20.89 -4.70
N THR A 51 -3.00 21.50 -3.87
CA THR A 51 -3.35 20.89 -2.57
C THR A 51 -4.25 19.67 -2.74
N TRP A 52 -5.05 19.60 -3.82
CA TRP A 52 -5.77 18.38 -4.19
C TRP A 52 -4.84 17.25 -4.60
N HIS A 53 -3.78 17.54 -5.36
CA HIS A 53 -2.75 16.55 -5.68
C HIS A 53 -2.16 15.93 -4.39
N ILE A 54 -1.72 16.76 -3.44
CA ILE A 54 -1.16 16.29 -2.16
C ILE A 54 -2.19 15.43 -1.41
N PHE A 55 -3.42 15.92 -1.24
CA PHE A 55 -4.47 15.21 -0.51
C PHE A 55 -4.81 13.86 -1.15
N LEU A 56 -5.09 13.84 -2.45
CA LEU A 56 -5.54 12.64 -3.15
C LEU A 56 -4.44 11.58 -3.25
N CYS A 57 -3.20 11.98 -3.56
CA CYS A 57 -2.07 11.06 -3.61
C CYS A 57 -1.73 10.51 -2.22
N SER A 58 -1.74 11.35 -1.18
CA SER A 58 -1.46 10.88 0.19
C SER A 58 -2.53 9.93 0.71
N VAL A 59 -3.80 10.29 0.62
CA VAL A 59 -4.90 9.41 1.06
C VAL A 59 -4.98 8.14 0.19
N GLY A 60 -4.70 8.24 -1.11
CA GLY A 60 -4.69 7.09 -2.00
C GLY A 60 -3.60 6.07 -1.65
N TYR A 61 -2.33 6.49 -1.57
CA TYR A 61 -1.21 5.59 -1.25
C TYR A 61 -1.16 5.22 0.23
N GLN A 62 -1.10 6.21 1.12
CA GLN A 62 -0.82 5.99 2.55
C GLN A 62 -2.01 5.34 3.26
N PHE A 63 -3.25 5.70 2.89
CA PHE A 63 -4.44 5.17 3.56
C PHE A 63 -5.07 4.03 2.76
N PHE A 64 -5.69 4.31 1.62
CA PHE A 64 -6.51 3.31 0.93
C PHE A 64 -5.71 2.10 0.45
N MET A 65 -4.57 2.29 -0.21
CA MET A 65 -3.72 1.17 -0.64
C MET A 65 -3.12 0.40 0.55
N ALA A 66 -2.62 1.08 1.58
CA ALA A 66 -2.06 0.40 2.75
C ALA A 66 -3.13 -0.43 3.49
N GLN A 67 -4.31 0.15 3.73
CA GLN A 67 -5.44 -0.53 4.38
C GLN A 67 -5.94 -1.70 3.52
N SER A 68 -6.03 -1.51 2.20
CA SER A 68 -6.35 -2.57 1.24
C SER A 68 -5.43 -3.79 1.39
N LEU A 69 -4.11 -3.59 1.51
CA LEU A 69 -3.15 -4.68 1.73
C LEU A 69 -3.33 -5.33 3.10
N LEU A 70 -3.54 -4.53 4.15
CA LEU A 70 -3.76 -5.05 5.50
C LEU A 70 -5.05 -5.84 5.65
N THR A 71 -6.09 -5.58 4.84
CA THR A 71 -7.34 -6.39 4.90
C THR A 71 -7.11 -7.88 4.68
N LEU A 72 -6.09 -8.23 3.89
CA LEU A 72 -5.71 -9.60 3.57
C LEU A 72 -4.72 -10.20 4.57
N TYR A 73 -4.16 -9.40 5.49
CA TYR A 73 -3.22 -9.89 6.50
C TYR A 73 -3.94 -10.75 7.55
N PRO A 74 -3.47 -11.98 7.84
CA PRO A 74 -4.15 -12.88 8.78
C PRO A 74 -4.31 -12.31 10.20
N ALA A 75 -3.29 -11.63 10.71
CA ALA A 75 -3.29 -11.02 12.04
C ALA A 75 -3.85 -9.58 12.05
N ASN A 76 -4.59 -9.18 11.01
CA ASN A 76 -5.22 -7.87 10.97
C ASN A 76 -6.40 -7.79 11.95
N SER A 77 -6.32 -6.87 12.91
CA SER A 77 -7.24 -6.78 14.05
C SER A 77 -8.70 -6.59 13.65
N TRP A 78 -8.98 -5.81 12.60
CA TRP A 78 -10.36 -5.44 12.22
C TRP A 78 -10.98 -6.34 11.13
N THR A 79 -10.17 -7.13 10.41
CA THR A 79 -10.68 -8.12 9.44
C THR A 79 -10.50 -9.56 9.88
N ASN A 80 -9.85 -9.85 11.02
CA ASN A 80 -9.56 -11.23 11.46
C ASN A 80 -10.79 -12.16 11.48
N ARG A 81 -11.98 -11.63 11.84
CA ARG A 81 -13.26 -12.37 11.89
C ARG A 81 -13.98 -12.49 10.55
N TYR A 82 -13.51 -11.80 9.50
CA TYR A 82 -14.15 -11.83 8.19
C TYR A 82 -13.72 -13.04 7.36
N SER A 83 -14.66 -13.55 6.56
CA SER A 83 -14.39 -14.61 5.60
C SER A 83 -13.34 -14.17 4.57
N ILE A 84 -12.63 -15.12 3.96
CA ILE A 84 -11.66 -14.84 2.89
C ILE A 84 -12.33 -14.12 1.72
N ALA A 85 -13.58 -14.48 1.40
CA ALA A 85 -14.35 -13.82 0.36
C ALA A 85 -14.59 -12.34 0.71
N THR A 86 -15.05 -12.05 1.92
CA THR A 86 -15.26 -10.67 2.39
C THR A 86 -13.97 -9.86 2.39
N LYS A 87 -12.87 -10.43 2.90
CA LYS A 87 -11.54 -9.77 2.86
C LYS A 87 -11.12 -9.40 1.44
N ARG A 88 -11.32 -10.31 0.48
CA ARG A 88 -11.04 -10.04 -0.93
C ARG A 88 -11.91 -8.91 -1.50
N HIS A 89 -13.19 -8.83 -1.11
CA HIS A 89 -14.06 -7.73 -1.53
C HIS A 89 -13.60 -6.38 -0.98
N LEU A 90 -13.28 -6.33 0.31
CA LEU A 90 -12.73 -5.12 0.94
C LEU A 90 -11.41 -4.70 0.28
N HIS A 91 -10.51 -5.66 0.01
CA HIS A 91 -9.25 -5.42 -0.67
C HIS A 91 -9.45 -4.70 -2.00
N TRP A 92 -10.18 -5.30 -2.96
CA TRP A 92 -10.30 -4.69 -4.28
C TRP A 92 -11.10 -3.38 -4.25
N ALA A 93 -12.08 -3.24 -3.35
CA ALA A 93 -12.84 -1.99 -3.20
C ALA A 93 -11.98 -0.84 -2.68
N LEU A 94 -11.23 -1.06 -1.58
CA LEU A 94 -10.28 -0.07 -1.04
C LEU A 94 -9.19 0.24 -2.06
N GLN A 95 -8.69 -0.78 -2.76
CA GLN A 95 -7.70 -0.62 -3.82
C GLN A 95 -8.22 0.26 -4.95
N ALA A 96 -9.45 0.03 -5.41
CA ALA A 96 -10.07 0.82 -6.48
C ALA A 96 -10.22 2.29 -6.08
N ILE A 97 -10.71 2.57 -4.87
CA ILE A 97 -10.84 3.94 -4.35
C ILE A 97 -9.47 4.62 -4.28
N GLY A 98 -8.46 3.92 -3.74
CA GLY A 98 -7.10 4.44 -3.66
C GLY A 98 -6.49 4.73 -5.03
N CYS A 99 -6.60 3.81 -5.98
CA CYS A 99 -6.09 3.98 -7.34
C CYS A 99 -6.76 5.15 -8.08
N VAL A 100 -8.07 5.33 -7.92
CA VAL A 100 -8.79 6.47 -8.51
C VAL A 100 -8.30 7.78 -7.90
N ALA A 101 -8.15 7.86 -6.58
CA ALA A 101 -7.62 9.05 -5.92
C ALA A 101 -6.21 9.40 -6.43
N ILE A 102 -5.32 8.42 -6.51
CA ILE A 102 -3.95 8.59 -7.03
C ILE A 102 -3.97 9.09 -8.47
N LEU A 103 -4.77 8.44 -9.34
CA LEU A 103 -4.87 8.82 -10.75
C LEU A 103 -5.34 10.27 -10.90
N VAL A 104 -6.40 10.66 -10.19
CA VAL A 104 -6.92 12.04 -10.22
C VAL A 104 -5.86 13.01 -9.69
N GLY A 105 -5.20 12.69 -8.58
CA GLY A 105 -4.13 13.52 -8.03
C GLY A 105 -2.98 13.73 -9.02
N ILE A 106 -2.53 12.69 -9.71
CA ILE A 106 -1.46 12.78 -10.72
C ILE A 106 -1.91 13.57 -11.95
N VAL A 107 -3.13 13.36 -12.44
CA VAL A 107 -3.69 14.11 -13.58
C VAL A 107 -3.75 15.61 -13.28
N ILE A 108 -4.14 15.98 -12.05
CA ILE A 108 -4.14 17.38 -11.61
C ILE A 108 -2.73 17.99 -11.70
N GLU A 109 -1.71 17.29 -11.24
CA GLU A 109 -0.33 17.80 -11.29
C GLU A 109 0.21 17.91 -12.73
N ILE A 110 -0.14 16.96 -13.61
CA ILE A 110 0.20 17.05 -15.03
C ILE A 110 -0.46 18.30 -15.64
N TYR A 111 -1.75 18.51 -15.39
CA TYR A 111 -2.47 19.69 -15.88
C TYR A 111 -1.81 20.99 -15.40
N LEU A 112 -1.46 21.09 -14.11
CA LEU A 112 -0.80 22.26 -13.55
C LEU A 112 0.56 22.55 -14.18
N LYS A 113 1.33 21.52 -14.52
CA LYS A 113 2.63 21.71 -15.19
C LYS A 113 2.46 22.14 -16.63
N GLU A 114 1.46 21.61 -17.33
CA GLU A 114 1.15 21.99 -18.71
C GLU A 114 0.70 23.45 -18.78
N ASP A 115 -0.25 23.85 -17.93
CA ASP A 115 -0.75 25.23 -17.83
C ASP A 115 0.37 26.23 -17.52
N ALA A 116 1.34 25.83 -16.69
CA ALA A 116 2.51 26.64 -16.36
C ALA A 116 3.64 26.59 -17.40
N GLY A 117 3.49 25.87 -18.52
CA GLY A 117 4.54 25.69 -19.54
C GLY A 117 5.81 24.99 -19.02
N ARG A 118 5.69 24.16 -17.98
CA ARG A 118 6.82 23.51 -17.31
C ARG A 118 7.01 22.08 -17.83
N SER A 119 8.27 21.66 -17.92
CA SER A 119 8.63 20.28 -18.27
C SER A 119 8.09 19.26 -17.24
N HIS A 120 7.56 18.15 -17.74
CA HIS A 120 7.03 17.03 -16.94
C HIS A 120 8.12 16.08 -16.42
N PHE A 121 7.82 15.33 -15.36
CA PHE A 121 8.58 14.16 -14.88
C PHE A 121 10.11 14.33 -14.71
N ARG A 122 10.58 15.48 -14.20
CA ARG A 122 12.02 15.70 -13.97
C ARG A 122 12.53 15.40 -12.57
N SER A 123 11.70 15.54 -11.54
CA SER A 123 12.11 15.28 -10.16
C SER A 123 12.02 13.80 -9.83
N ASP A 124 12.81 13.35 -8.86
CA ASP A 124 12.74 11.98 -8.34
C ASP A 124 11.32 11.63 -7.87
N HIS A 125 10.63 12.57 -7.21
CA HIS A 125 9.22 12.45 -6.84
C HIS A 125 8.33 12.17 -8.06
N ALA A 126 8.46 12.96 -9.13
CA ALA A 126 7.62 12.83 -10.31
C ALA A 126 7.92 11.54 -11.10
N ILE A 127 9.20 11.15 -11.21
CA ILE A 127 9.61 9.90 -11.88
C ILE A 127 9.09 8.69 -11.11
N THR A 128 9.32 8.64 -9.79
CA THR A 128 8.82 7.54 -8.95
C THR A 128 7.29 7.49 -8.95
N GLY A 129 6.60 8.64 -8.90
CA GLY A 129 5.15 8.72 -9.00
C GLY A 129 4.61 8.12 -10.32
N LEU A 130 5.25 8.44 -11.45
CA LEU A 130 4.89 7.88 -12.75
C LEU A 130 5.16 6.37 -12.82
N VAL A 131 6.33 5.92 -12.37
CA VAL A 131 6.67 4.49 -12.35
C VAL A 131 5.67 3.73 -11.48
N SER A 132 5.33 4.25 -10.30
CA SER A 132 4.29 3.65 -9.45
C SER A 132 2.95 3.56 -10.16
N LEU A 133 2.51 4.62 -10.86
CA LEU A 133 1.25 4.62 -11.63
C LEU A 133 1.24 3.56 -12.74
N ILE A 134 2.35 3.35 -13.44
CA ILE A 134 2.49 2.27 -14.44
C ILE A 134 2.31 0.91 -13.77
N PHE A 135 2.98 0.67 -12.63
CA PHE A 135 2.83 -0.58 -11.89
C PHE A 135 1.44 -0.76 -11.28
N ILE A 136 0.75 0.31 -10.88
CA ILE A 136 -0.67 0.28 -10.49
C ILE A 136 -1.51 -0.25 -11.66
N ALA A 137 -1.34 0.30 -12.86
CA ALA A 137 -2.08 -0.15 -14.05
C ALA A 137 -1.82 -1.64 -14.33
N LEU A 138 -0.56 -2.08 -14.29
CA LEU A 138 -0.20 -3.49 -14.43
C LEU A 138 -0.82 -4.36 -13.33
N SER A 139 -0.82 -3.89 -12.08
CA SER A 139 -1.37 -4.63 -10.94
C SER A 139 -2.88 -4.77 -11.03
N ILE A 140 -3.60 -3.75 -11.53
CA ILE A 140 -5.05 -3.80 -11.78
C ILE A 140 -5.37 -4.84 -12.86
N LEU A 141 -4.67 -4.81 -14.00
CA LEU A 141 -4.86 -5.78 -15.08
C LEU A 141 -4.61 -7.22 -14.58
N ASN A 142 -3.51 -7.43 -13.86
CA ASN A 142 -3.19 -8.72 -13.25
C ASN A 142 -4.17 -9.12 -12.14
N GLY A 143 -4.72 -8.16 -11.39
CA GLY A 143 -5.73 -8.39 -10.36
C GLY A 143 -7.06 -8.85 -10.93
N ILE A 144 -7.49 -8.26 -12.05
CA ILE A 144 -8.65 -8.71 -12.81
C ILE A 144 -8.40 -10.13 -13.34
N ALA A 145 -7.24 -10.39 -13.95
CA ALA A 145 -6.87 -11.73 -14.39
C ALA A 145 -6.87 -12.75 -13.21
N ALA A 146 -6.38 -12.34 -12.04
CA ALA A 146 -6.35 -13.17 -10.82
C ALA A 146 -7.76 -13.57 -10.36
N MET A 147 -8.75 -12.67 -10.47
CA MET A 147 -10.15 -12.94 -10.14
C MET A 147 -10.78 -13.98 -11.07
N TYR A 148 -10.39 -14.01 -12.34
CA TYR A 148 -10.90 -14.96 -13.35
C TYR A 148 -9.98 -16.16 -13.59
N THR A 149 -9.04 -16.44 -12.68
CA THR A 149 -8.07 -17.54 -12.82
C THR A 149 -8.68 -18.90 -13.13
N VAL A 150 -9.88 -19.21 -12.63
CA VAL A 150 -10.59 -20.46 -12.93
C VAL A 150 -10.91 -20.59 -14.43
N LYS A 151 -11.24 -19.48 -15.10
CA LYS A 151 -11.55 -19.46 -16.54
C LYS A 151 -10.30 -19.56 -17.39
N ILE A 152 -9.20 -18.92 -16.97
CA ILE A 152 -7.93 -18.88 -17.74
C ILE A 152 -6.92 -19.97 -17.34
N LYS A 153 -7.28 -20.88 -16.43
CA LYS A 153 -6.37 -21.94 -15.93
C LYS A 153 -5.83 -22.87 -17.02
N HIS A 154 -6.48 -22.92 -18.17
CA HIS A 154 -6.06 -23.70 -19.34
C HIS A 154 -4.89 -23.04 -20.11
N LEU A 155 -4.69 -21.73 -19.95
CA LEU A 155 -3.59 -20.97 -20.58
C LEU A 155 -2.41 -20.81 -19.62
N ILE A 156 -2.69 -20.47 -18.37
CA ILE A 156 -1.66 -20.18 -17.37
C ILE A 156 -2.07 -20.71 -16.00
N LYS A 157 -1.13 -21.32 -15.26
CA LYS A 157 -1.42 -21.83 -13.92
C LYS A 157 -1.83 -20.66 -13.00
N PRO A 158 -2.93 -20.76 -12.24
CA PRO A 158 -3.44 -19.70 -11.37
C PRO A 158 -2.41 -19.10 -10.41
N VAL A 159 -1.43 -19.91 -9.99
CA VAL A 159 -0.36 -19.49 -9.09
C VAL A 159 0.54 -18.41 -9.70
N TYR A 160 0.89 -18.51 -10.99
CA TYR A 160 1.75 -17.51 -11.65
C TYR A 160 1.02 -16.18 -11.78
N VAL A 161 -0.26 -16.20 -12.14
CA VAL A 161 -1.10 -14.99 -12.22
C VAL A 161 -1.15 -14.26 -10.86
N LYS A 162 -1.35 -15.03 -9.77
CA LYS A 162 -1.37 -14.47 -8.41
C LYS A 162 0.00 -13.90 -8.01
N MET A 163 1.09 -14.62 -8.31
CA MET A 163 2.45 -14.15 -8.03
C MET A 163 2.78 -12.86 -8.79
N CYS A 164 2.40 -12.76 -10.07
CA CYS A 164 2.56 -11.54 -10.85
C CYS A 164 1.77 -10.37 -10.26
N HIS A 165 0.52 -10.59 -9.82
CA HIS A 165 -0.27 -9.57 -9.14
C HIS A 165 0.39 -9.09 -7.83
N TYR A 166 0.91 -10.02 -7.01
CA TYR A 166 1.61 -9.65 -5.77
C TYR A 166 2.88 -8.82 -6.06
N LEU A 167 3.72 -9.27 -6.99
CA LEU A 167 4.97 -8.56 -7.32
C LEU A 167 4.68 -7.15 -7.85
N THR A 168 3.78 -7.03 -8.82
CA THR A 168 3.42 -5.73 -9.39
C THR A 168 2.77 -4.80 -8.35
N GLY A 169 1.92 -5.33 -7.47
CA GLY A 169 1.30 -4.57 -6.38
C GLY A 169 2.31 -4.10 -5.33
N ILE A 170 3.29 -4.93 -4.95
CA ILE A 170 4.36 -4.55 -4.03
C ILE A 170 5.22 -3.45 -4.62
N VAL A 171 5.64 -3.60 -5.88
CA VAL A 171 6.47 -2.60 -6.57
C VAL A 171 5.70 -1.28 -6.68
N ALA A 172 4.43 -1.32 -7.10
CA ALA A 172 3.56 -0.15 -7.13
C ALA A 172 3.52 0.57 -5.78
N PHE A 173 3.21 -0.17 -4.71
CA PHE A 173 3.08 0.39 -3.36
C PHE A 173 4.41 0.96 -2.85
N VAL A 174 5.52 0.22 -2.92
CA VAL A 174 6.84 0.68 -2.43
C VAL A 174 7.31 1.92 -3.16
N ILE A 175 7.21 1.95 -4.49
CA ILE A 175 7.62 3.11 -5.28
C ILE A 175 6.70 4.30 -5.00
N GLY A 176 5.40 4.07 -4.83
CA GLY A 176 4.44 5.13 -4.47
C GLY A 176 4.71 5.74 -3.09
N MET A 177 4.98 4.91 -2.09
CA MET A 177 5.34 5.37 -0.74
C MET A 177 6.70 6.09 -0.74
N THR A 178 7.66 5.64 -1.55
CA THR A 178 8.92 6.35 -1.80
C THR A 178 8.68 7.71 -2.43
N SER A 179 7.79 7.79 -3.43
CA SER A 179 7.40 9.06 -4.06
C SER A 179 6.82 10.05 -3.05
N LEU A 180 5.93 9.60 -2.15
CA LEU A 180 5.44 10.44 -1.04
C LEU A 180 6.57 10.95 -0.15
N ALA A 181 7.48 10.06 0.26
CA ALA A 181 8.59 10.42 1.14
C ALA A 181 9.58 11.42 0.51
N LEU A 182 9.80 11.34 -0.80
CA LEU A 182 10.67 12.25 -1.56
C LEU A 182 10.13 13.69 -1.59
N GLU A 183 8.80 13.87 -1.61
CA GLU A 183 8.19 15.20 -1.65
C GLU A 183 8.19 15.89 -0.28
N TYR A 184 8.38 15.14 0.82
CA TYR A 184 8.51 15.74 2.16
C TYR A 184 9.75 16.63 2.22
N SER A 185 9.52 17.92 2.01
CA SER A 185 10.57 18.93 1.89
C SER A 185 10.52 19.92 3.07
N PRO A 186 11.66 20.57 3.40
CA PRO A 186 11.68 21.66 4.37
C PRO A 186 10.80 22.85 3.96
N ARG A 187 10.39 22.93 2.68
CA ARG A 187 9.41 23.93 2.20
C ARG A 187 8.01 23.64 2.72
N MET A 188 7.70 22.37 2.97
CA MET A 188 6.41 21.93 3.48
C MET A 188 6.40 21.84 5.01
N LEU A 189 7.51 21.40 5.62
CA LEU A 189 7.54 20.91 7.00
C LEU A 189 8.76 21.44 7.75
N SER A 190 8.66 21.53 9.09
CA SER A 190 9.87 21.66 9.90
C SER A 190 10.77 20.42 9.73
N VAL A 191 12.06 20.56 9.98
CA VAL A 191 13.03 19.47 9.80
C VAL A 191 12.64 18.23 10.62
N GLN A 192 12.18 18.44 11.87
CA GLN A 192 11.73 17.37 12.76
C GLN A 192 10.50 16.65 12.20
N HIS A 193 9.49 17.41 11.74
CA HIS A 193 8.27 16.82 11.16
C HIS A 193 8.56 16.07 9.86
N LYS A 194 9.46 16.60 9.02
CA LYS A 194 9.92 15.91 7.82
C LYS A 194 10.53 14.55 8.18
N GLN A 195 11.50 14.51 9.09
CA GLN A 195 12.16 13.26 9.48
C GLN A 195 11.17 12.25 10.06
N MET A 196 10.22 12.72 10.89
CA MET A 196 9.16 11.89 11.44
C MET A 196 8.25 11.31 10.36
N LEU A 197 7.78 12.10 9.40
CA LEU A 197 6.92 11.59 8.32
C LEU A 197 7.66 10.60 7.42
N ILE A 198 8.94 10.83 7.11
CA ILE A 198 9.78 9.86 6.38
C ILE A 198 9.86 8.55 7.16
N ALA A 199 10.17 8.63 8.46
CA ALA A 199 10.29 7.45 9.32
C ALA A 199 8.96 6.67 9.39
N PHE A 200 7.84 7.35 9.63
CA PHE A 200 6.53 6.72 9.72
C PHE A 200 6.07 6.13 8.38
N THR A 201 6.28 6.84 7.27
CA THR A 201 5.97 6.32 5.92
C THR A 201 6.81 5.08 5.62
N THR A 202 8.09 5.07 6.00
CA THR A 202 8.99 3.93 5.81
C THR A 202 8.59 2.73 6.67
N ILE A 203 8.33 2.96 7.97
CA ILE A 203 7.90 1.92 8.91
C ILE A 203 6.57 1.32 8.46
N THR A 204 5.59 2.14 8.07
CA THR A 204 4.29 1.65 7.60
C THR A 204 4.40 0.86 6.32
N THR A 205 5.26 1.28 5.40
CA THR A 205 5.57 0.51 4.18
C THR A 205 6.13 -0.87 4.55
N ALA A 206 7.14 -0.93 5.42
CA ALA A 206 7.76 -2.18 5.84
C ALA A 206 6.76 -3.12 6.55
N LEU A 207 6.02 -2.61 7.54
CA LEU A 207 5.05 -3.41 8.31
C LEU A 207 3.92 -3.93 7.44
N THR A 208 3.43 -3.14 6.49
CA THR A 208 2.37 -3.54 5.56
C THR A 208 2.82 -4.68 4.63
N LEU A 209 4.09 -4.67 4.22
CA LEU A 209 4.64 -5.69 3.33
C LEU A 209 4.89 -7.04 4.01
N ILE A 210 5.05 -7.10 5.35
CA ILE A 210 5.27 -8.37 6.07
C ILE A 210 4.19 -9.39 5.73
N GLY A 211 2.91 -8.99 5.71
CA GLY A 211 1.79 -9.87 5.39
C GLY A 211 1.82 -10.40 3.96
N VAL A 212 2.17 -9.54 3.01
CA VAL A 212 2.25 -9.90 1.58
C VAL A 212 3.43 -10.86 1.36
N CYS A 213 4.60 -10.56 1.93
CA CYS A 213 5.80 -11.39 1.82
C CYS A 213 5.60 -12.79 2.42
N LYS A 214 4.91 -12.91 3.57
CA LYS A 214 4.53 -14.21 4.15
C LYS A 214 3.64 -15.01 3.19
N THR A 215 2.62 -14.35 2.62
CA THR A 215 1.69 -14.98 1.67
C THR A 215 2.42 -15.48 0.43
N MET A 216 3.31 -14.66 -0.14
CA MET A 216 4.14 -15.04 -1.29
C MET A 216 5.06 -16.22 -0.97
N THR A 217 5.75 -16.18 0.17
CA THR A 217 6.66 -17.25 0.59
C THR A 217 5.93 -18.59 0.72
N ASN A 218 4.72 -18.57 1.28
CA ASN A 218 3.89 -19.76 1.39
C ASN A 218 3.48 -20.30 0.01
N GLN A 219 3.12 -19.43 -0.94
CA GLN A 219 2.82 -19.88 -2.31
C GLN A 219 4.03 -20.47 -3.02
N CYS A 220 5.22 -19.87 -2.88
CA CYS A 220 6.45 -20.41 -3.42
C CYS A 220 6.81 -21.78 -2.83
N ARG A 221 6.57 -21.99 -1.53
CA ARG A 221 6.77 -23.29 -0.87
C ARG A 221 5.84 -24.36 -1.43
N ASN A 222 4.57 -24.04 -1.58
CA ASN A 222 3.58 -24.97 -2.14
C ASN A 222 3.92 -25.38 -3.58
N LEU A 223 4.50 -24.47 -4.38
CA LEU A 223 4.95 -24.77 -5.74
C LEU A 223 6.15 -25.72 -5.80
N ARG A 224 7.03 -25.69 -4.81
CA ARG A 224 8.19 -26.60 -4.77
C ARG A 224 7.81 -28.02 -4.35
N GLN A 225 6.63 -28.19 -3.75
CA GLN A 225 6.13 -29.47 -3.24
C GLN A 225 5.16 -30.16 -4.22
N SER A 226 4.79 -29.50 -5.32
CA SER A 226 3.88 -30.00 -6.37
C SER A 226 4.64 -30.37 -7.64
#